data_AF-A0A661I2T9-F1
#
_entry.id   AF-A0A661I2T9-F1
#
_cell.length_a   1.000
_cell.length_b   1.000
_cell.length_c   1.000
_cell.angle_alpha   90.00
_cell.angle_beta   90.00
_cell.angle_gamma   90.00
#
_symmetry.space_group_name_H-M   'P 1'
#
loop_
_entity.id
_entity.type
_entity.pdbx_description
1 polymer ?
#
loop_
_entity_poly.entity_id
_entity_poly.type
_entity_poly.pdbx_seq_one_letter_code
_entity_poly.pdbx_strand_id
1 'polypeptide(L)'
;MEIVFYIHILAATAWIGGALLLFALGIFLRDKQAQANVYEHLGPLYGYFESFWLVTLLATGTLMYMHHGFGDVFKYAYESDLSQTMIHKVYMVGFLTFLTIIHMIIAFKTHTKTRSKWQQIVSRGSSLLIFFLNLVILWYATQLRTML
;
A
#
# COMPACT_ATOMS: atom_id res chain seq x y z
N MET A 1 -11.72 18.58 9.01
CA MET A 1 -11.11 17.87 7.87
C MET A 1 -9.59 17.92 7.84
N GLU A 2 -8.97 19.01 8.27
CA GLU A 2 -7.49 19.13 8.31
C GLU A 2 -6.81 18.01 9.10
N ILE A 3 -7.35 17.64 10.27
CA ILE A 3 -6.84 16.51 11.08
C ILE A 3 -6.91 15.19 10.31
N VAL A 4 -8.00 14.94 9.58
CA VAL A 4 -8.15 13.71 8.77
C VAL A 4 -7.10 13.68 7.66
N PHE A 5 -6.86 14.82 7.00
CA PHE A 5 -5.83 14.94 5.97
C PHE A 5 -4.42 14.75 6.55
N TYR A 6 -4.13 15.35 7.71
CA TYR A 6 -2.86 15.16 8.42
C TYR A 6 -2.62 13.68 8.75
N ILE A 7 -3.62 13.00 9.32
CA ILE A 7 -3.54 11.56 9.62
C ILE A 7 -3.36 10.73 8.34
N HIS A 8 -4.04 11.10 7.25
CA HIS A 8 -3.88 10.42 5.96
C HIS A 8 -2.45 10.52 5.42
N ILE A 9 -1.84 11.71 5.49
CA ILE A 9 -0.43 11.90 5.10
C ILE A 9 0.48 11.09 6.02
N LEU A 10 0.28 11.17 7.34
CA LEU A 10 1.07 10.38 8.29
C LEU A 10 1.00 8.88 7.96
N ALA A 11 -0.21 8.37 7.71
CA ALA A 11 -0.41 6.98 7.34
C ALA A 11 0.26 6.61 6.01
N ALA A 12 0.19 7.50 5.01
CA ALA A 12 0.85 7.29 3.72
C ALA A 12 2.38 7.24 3.88
N THR A 13 2.95 8.13 4.69
CA THR A 13 4.39 8.16 4.96
C THR A 13 4.85 6.92 5.73
N ALA A 14 4.08 6.46 6.71
CA ALA A 14 4.40 5.26 7.47
C ALA A 14 4.34 3.99 6.60
N TRP A 15 3.30 3.86 5.78
CA TRP A 15 3.11 2.75 4.85
C TRP A 15 4.20 2.69 3.77
N ILE A 16 4.45 3.80 3.06
CA ILE A 16 5.50 3.84 2.02
C ILE A 16 6.89 3.71 2.64
N GLY A 17 7.14 4.36 3.78
CA GLY A 17 8.40 4.30 4.50
C GLY A 17 8.73 2.90 5.01
N GLY A 18 7.75 2.19 5.57
CA GLY A 18 7.89 0.80 5.99
C GLY A 18 8.25 -0.12 4.82
N ALA A 19 7.56 0.01 3.69
CA ALA A 19 7.86 -0.74 2.47
C ALA A 19 9.26 -0.44 1.91
N LEU A 20 9.69 0.83 1.90
CA LEU A 20 11.04 1.23 1.47
C LEU A 20 12.13 0.62 2.36
N LEU A 21 11.92 0.61 3.68
CA LEU A 21 12.85 0.02 4.63
C LEU A 21 12.99 -1.50 4.41
N LEU A 22 11.87 -2.21 4.26
CA LEU A 22 11.89 -3.65 3.98
C LEU A 22 12.54 -3.99 2.64
N PHE A 23 12.31 -3.16 1.62
CA PHE A 23 12.95 -3.28 0.31
C PHE A 23 14.47 -3.09 0.42
N ALA A 24 14.91 -2.03 1.11
CA ALA A 24 16.33 -1.76 1.35
C ALA A 24 16.99 -2.91 2.12
N LEU A 25 16.36 -3.40 3.21
CA LEU A 25 16.84 -4.57 3.95
C LEU A 25 17.00 -5.80 3.06
N GLY A 26 16.07 -6.01 2.12
CA GLY A 26 16.16 -7.10 1.14
C GLY A 26 17.36 -7.01 0.20
N ILE A 27 17.84 -5.81 -0.10
CA ILE A 27 19.04 -5.56 -0.92
C ILE A 27 20.32 -5.69 -0.06
N PHE A 28 20.30 -5.14 1.16
CA PHE A 28 21.48 -5.09 2.03
C PHE A 28 21.80 -6.44 2.70
N LEU A 29 20.79 -7.21 3.09
CA LEU A 29 20.98 -8.54 3.70
C LEU A 29 21.26 -9.59 2.61
N ARG A 30 22.53 -9.72 2.23
CA ARG A 30 23.00 -10.71 1.24
C ARG A 30 23.15 -12.12 1.81
N ASP A 31 23.40 -12.23 3.12
CA ASP A 31 23.49 -13.51 3.82
C ASP A 31 22.08 -14.09 4.02
N LYS A 32 21.85 -15.29 3.46
CA LYS A 32 20.54 -15.97 3.50
C LYS A 32 20.10 -16.36 4.92
N GLN A 33 21.05 -16.69 5.80
CA GLN A 33 20.77 -17.04 7.19
C GLN A 33 20.40 -15.80 8.00
N ALA A 34 21.16 -14.72 7.84
CA ALA A 34 20.84 -13.43 8.46
C ALA A 34 19.48 -12.91 7.97
N GLN A 35 19.22 -13.03 6.67
CA GLN A 35 17.97 -12.66 6.05
C GLN A 35 16.78 -13.46 6.62
N ALA A 36 16.93 -14.78 6.78
CA ALA A 36 15.90 -15.64 7.37
C ALA A 36 15.57 -15.25 8.82
N ASN A 37 16.60 -15.08 9.66
CA ASN A 37 16.42 -14.72 11.07
C ASN A 37 15.72 -13.37 11.23
N VAL A 38 16.11 -12.37 10.42
CA VAL A 38 15.50 -11.04 10.46
C VAL A 38 14.05 -11.08 9.99
N TYR A 39 13.75 -11.72 8.86
CA TYR A 39 12.37 -11.77 8.34
C TYR A 39 11.43 -12.64 9.16
N GLU A 40 11.93 -13.63 9.91
CA GLU A 40 11.11 -14.41 10.84
C GLU A 40 10.49 -13.54 11.93
N HIS A 41 11.26 -12.59 12.46
CA HIS A 41 10.80 -11.70 13.53
C HIS A 41 10.15 -10.42 13.00
N LEU A 42 10.74 -9.81 11.96
CA LEU A 42 10.20 -8.59 11.35
C LEU A 42 8.93 -8.83 10.54
N GLY A 43 8.78 -10.01 9.93
CA GLY A 43 7.65 -10.33 9.06
C GLY A 43 6.29 -10.09 9.73
N PRO A 44 6.01 -10.70 10.90
CA PRO A 44 4.77 -10.47 11.63
C PRO A 44 4.60 -9.03 12.08
N LEU A 45 5.66 -8.42 12.65
CA LEU A 45 5.62 -7.04 13.14
C LEU A 45 5.22 -6.08 12.02
N TYR A 46 5.91 -6.16 10.87
CA TYR A 46 5.57 -5.35 9.71
C TYR A 46 4.21 -5.72 9.14
N GLY A 47 3.80 -6.99 9.18
CA GLY A 47 2.46 -7.40 8.76
C GLY A 47 1.35 -6.68 9.53
N TYR A 48 1.47 -6.58 10.85
CA TYR A 48 0.53 -5.82 11.70
C TYR A 48 0.64 -4.31 11.49
N PHE A 49 1.87 -3.79 11.45
CA PHE A 49 2.15 -2.37 11.23
C PHE A 49 1.54 -1.87 9.91
N GLU A 50 1.82 -2.56 8.80
CA GLU A 50 1.29 -2.22 7.49
C GLU A 50 -0.25 -2.33 7.51
N SER A 51 -0.81 -3.43 8.05
CA SER A 51 -2.27 -3.59 8.14
C SER A 51 -2.97 -2.44 8.86
N PHE A 52 -2.40 -1.96 9.97
CA PHE A 52 -2.93 -0.80 10.71
C PHE A 52 -2.94 0.47 9.84
N TRP A 53 -1.85 0.75 9.13
CA TRP A 53 -1.76 1.92 8.27
C TRP A 53 -2.63 1.82 7.03
N LEU A 54 -2.80 0.64 6.44
CA LEU A 54 -3.73 0.42 5.33
C LEU A 54 -5.16 0.74 5.74
N VAL A 55 -5.61 0.23 6.90
CA VAL A 55 -6.96 0.51 7.41
C VAL A 55 -7.13 2.00 7.66
N THR A 56 -6.11 2.66 8.23
CA THR A 56 -6.12 4.10 8.45
C THR A 56 -6.19 4.88 7.13
N LEU A 57 -5.43 4.50 6.11
CA LEU A 57 -5.44 5.09 4.77
C LEU A 57 -6.80 4.95 4.10
N LEU A 58 -7.39 3.76 4.13
CA LEU A 58 -8.71 3.48 3.55
C LEU A 58 -9.79 4.28 4.27
N ALA A 59 -9.77 4.31 5.60
CA ALA A 59 -10.74 5.05 6.40
C ALA A 59 -10.65 6.56 6.14
N THR A 60 -9.46 7.14 6.28
CA THR A 60 -9.26 8.58 6.08
C THR A 60 -9.47 9.01 4.63
N GLY A 61 -9.04 8.20 3.65
CA GLY A 61 -9.29 8.44 2.22
C GLY A 61 -10.79 8.43 1.89
N THR A 62 -11.54 7.48 2.45
CA THR A 62 -13.00 7.40 2.27
C THR A 62 -13.71 8.58 2.92
N LEU A 63 -13.30 9.00 4.12
CA LEU A 63 -13.86 10.18 4.78
C LEU A 63 -13.64 11.45 3.96
N MET A 64 -12.43 11.65 3.43
CA MET A 64 -12.15 12.78 2.54
C MET A 64 -12.97 12.71 1.24
N TYR A 65 -13.10 11.53 0.66
CA TYR A 65 -13.90 11.32 -0.54
C TYR A 65 -15.37 11.74 -0.35
N MET A 66 -15.98 11.33 0.77
CA MET A 66 -17.35 11.70 1.09
C MET A 66 -17.49 13.19 1.40
N HIS A 67 -16.58 13.74 2.21
CA HIS A 67 -16.65 15.14 2.62
C HIS A 67 -16.52 16.11 1.43
N HIS A 68 -15.65 15.81 0.47
CA HIS A 68 -15.41 16.68 -0.69
C HIS A 68 -16.39 16.43 -1.84
N GLY A 69 -17.39 15.54 -1.67
CA GLY A 69 -18.39 15.29 -2.70
C GLY A 69 -17.78 14.73 -4.00
N PHE A 70 -16.68 13.99 -3.91
CA PHE A 70 -15.96 13.51 -5.09
C PHE A 70 -16.78 12.57 -5.99
N GLY A 71 -17.87 11.99 -5.48
CA GLY A 71 -18.85 11.29 -6.32
C GLY A 71 -19.55 12.19 -7.35
N ASP A 72 -19.73 13.47 -7.04
CA ASP A 72 -20.32 14.44 -7.98
C ASP A 72 -19.33 14.75 -9.12
N VAL A 73 -18.03 14.81 -8.82
CA VAL A 73 -16.98 14.98 -9.85
C VAL A 73 -17.04 13.82 -10.85
N PHE A 74 -17.20 12.59 -10.37
CA PHE A 74 -17.30 11.41 -11.24
C PHE A 74 -18.57 11.41 -12.09
N LYS A 75 -19.66 11.97 -11.56
CA LYS A 75 -20.96 11.97 -12.25
C LYS A 75 -21.10 13.10 -13.27
N TYR A 76 -20.64 14.30 -12.91
CA TYR A 76 -20.90 15.52 -13.67
C TYR A 76 -19.69 16.02 -14.48
N ALA A 77 -18.49 15.56 -14.16
CA ALA A 77 -17.24 15.95 -14.82
C ALA A 77 -16.39 14.73 -15.18
N TYR A 78 -17.03 13.62 -15.56
CA TYR A 78 -16.37 12.33 -15.80
C TYR A 78 -15.15 12.44 -16.74
N GLU A 79 -15.29 13.16 -17.85
CA GLU A 79 -14.23 13.34 -18.88
C GLU A 79 -13.15 14.36 -18.48
N SER A 80 -13.25 15.00 -17.32
CA SER A 80 -12.21 15.93 -16.86
C SER A 80 -10.94 15.20 -16.41
N ASP A 81 -9.79 15.84 -16.63
CA ASP A 81 -8.50 15.32 -16.16
C ASP A 81 -8.50 15.02 -14.66
N LEU A 82 -9.17 15.87 -13.87
CA LEU A 82 -9.34 15.67 -12.42
C LEU A 82 -10.08 14.36 -12.14
N SER A 83 -11.25 14.17 -12.75
CA SER A 83 -12.06 12.95 -12.58
C SER A 83 -11.30 11.70 -12.99
N GLN A 84 -10.69 11.71 -14.17
CA GLN A 84 -9.91 10.57 -14.69
C GLN A 84 -8.73 10.23 -13.78
N THR A 85 -7.98 11.22 -13.31
CA THR A 85 -6.85 11.03 -12.39
C THR A 85 -7.31 10.43 -11.05
N MET A 86 -8.43 10.92 -10.50
CA MET A 86 -9.02 10.40 -9.27
C MET A 86 -9.50 8.96 -9.42
N ILE A 87 -10.20 8.66 -10.51
CA ILE A 87 -10.70 7.32 -10.83
C ILE A 87 -9.55 6.32 -10.90
N HIS A 88 -8.49 6.64 -11.66
CA HIS A 88 -7.30 5.79 -11.74
C HIS A 88 -6.67 5.57 -10.37
N LYS A 89 -6.54 6.62 -9.54
CA LYS A 89 -6.02 6.49 -8.17
C LYS A 89 -6.88 5.54 -7.32
N VAL A 90 -8.20 5.71 -7.35
CA VAL A 90 -9.13 4.87 -6.57
C VAL A 90 -9.04 3.41 -7.02
N TYR A 91 -9.02 3.15 -8.33
CA TYR A 91 -8.83 1.80 -8.86
C TYR A 91 -7.49 1.19 -8.43
N MET A 92 -6.39 1.96 -8.48
CA MET A 92 -5.07 1.48 -8.05
C MET A 92 -5.03 1.17 -6.55
N VAL A 93 -5.64 2.01 -5.71
CA VAL A 93 -5.78 1.77 -4.27
C VAL A 93 -6.60 0.51 -4.00
N GLY A 94 -7.71 0.31 -4.71
CA GLY A 94 -8.52 -0.90 -4.60
C GLY A 94 -7.75 -2.16 -5.01
N PHE A 95 -7.04 -2.10 -6.13
CA PHE A 95 -6.21 -3.21 -6.61
C PHE A 95 -5.05 -3.54 -5.65
N LEU A 96 -4.35 -2.54 -5.16
CA LEU A 96 -3.29 -2.71 -4.15
C LEU A 96 -3.84 -3.32 -2.85
N THR A 97 -5.00 -2.87 -2.40
CA THR A 97 -5.65 -3.40 -1.19
C THR A 97 -5.95 -4.88 -1.36
N PHE A 98 -6.53 -5.26 -2.50
CA PHE A 98 -6.80 -6.66 -2.84
C PHE A 98 -5.53 -7.52 -2.85
N LEU A 99 -4.47 -7.06 -3.51
CA LEU A 99 -3.18 -7.75 -3.53
C LEU A 99 -2.58 -7.88 -2.12
N THR A 100 -2.69 -6.85 -1.30
CA THR A 100 -2.18 -6.86 0.08
C THR A 100 -2.92 -7.89 0.92
N ILE A 101 -4.25 -7.97 0.82
CA ILE A 101 -5.04 -8.98 1.54
C ILE A 101 -4.59 -10.39 1.16
N ILE A 102 -4.44 -10.66 -0.15
CA ILE A 102 -3.95 -11.97 -0.63
C ILE A 102 -2.54 -12.24 -0.10
N HIS A 103 -1.64 -11.26 -0.22
CA HIS A 103 -0.26 -11.36 0.25
C HIS A 103 -0.22 -11.70 1.74
N MET A 104 -1.03 -11.01 2.55
CA MET A 104 -1.11 -11.19 4.00
C MET A 104 -1.64 -12.58 4.38
N ILE A 105 -2.69 -13.05 3.70
CA ILE A 105 -3.24 -14.41 3.91
C ILE A 105 -2.18 -15.48 3.64
N ILE A 106 -1.44 -15.34 2.53
CA ILE A 106 -0.36 -16.29 2.18
C ILE A 106 0.78 -16.19 3.20
N ALA A 107 1.18 -14.97 3.58
CA ALA A 107 2.25 -14.72 4.53
C ALA A 107 1.95 -15.36 5.89
N PHE A 108 0.75 -15.18 6.44
CA PHE A 108 0.34 -15.79 7.70
C PHE A 108 0.20 -17.32 7.60
N LYS A 109 -0.39 -17.85 6.52
CA LYS A 109 -0.53 -19.32 6.34
C LYS A 109 0.81 -20.05 6.25
N THR A 110 1.84 -19.36 5.77
CA THR A 110 3.19 -19.90 5.58
C THR A 110 4.18 -19.43 6.65
N HIS A 111 3.71 -18.70 7.66
CA HIS A 111 4.51 -18.31 8.81
C HIS A 111 5.02 -19.57 9.52
N THR A 112 6.31 -19.61 9.88
CA THR A 112 7.07 -20.76 10.42
C THR A 112 7.13 -22.04 9.59
N LYS A 113 6.54 -22.06 8.38
CA LYS A 113 6.58 -23.23 7.48
C LYS A 113 7.59 -23.03 6.36
N THR A 114 8.20 -24.13 5.91
CA THR A 114 9.00 -24.12 4.69
C THR A 114 8.13 -23.85 3.47
N ARG A 115 8.36 -22.71 2.83
CA ARG A 115 7.66 -22.31 1.60
C ARG A 115 8.16 -23.15 0.42
N SER A 116 7.25 -23.57 -0.45
CA SER A 116 7.63 -24.10 -1.75
C SER A 116 8.25 -23.01 -2.62
N LYS A 117 9.04 -23.38 -3.64
CA LYS A 117 9.65 -22.42 -4.58
C LYS A 117 8.60 -21.48 -5.20
N TRP A 118 7.42 -22.02 -5.54
CA TRP A 118 6.30 -21.24 -6.07
C TRP A 118 5.72 -20.25 -5.06
N GLN A 119 5.50 -20.68 -3.81
CA GLN A 119 5.04 -19.78 -2.75
C GLN A 119 6.04 -18.65 -2.48
N GLN A 120 7.34 -18.94 -2.58
CA GLN A 120 8.38 -17.94 -2.39
C GLN A 120 8.41 -16.91 -3.52
N ILE A 121 8.28 -17.34 -4.78
CA ILE A 121 8.19 -16.44 -5.93
C ILE A 121 6.95 -15.57 -5.84
N VAL A 122 5.78 -16.16 -5.57
CA VAL A 122 4.52 -15.42 -5.44
C VAL A 122 4.59 -14.42 -4.29
N SER A 123 5.11 -14.81 -3.13
CA SER A 123 5.24 -13.92 -1.97
C SER A 123 6.19 -12.74 -2.23
N ARG A 124 7.35 -12.99 -2.85
CA ARG A 124 8.31 -11.92 -3.18
C ARG A 124 7.80 -11.02 -4.31
N GLY A 125 7.27 -11.62 -5.36
CA GLY A 125 6.71 -10.90 -6.52
C GLY A 125 5.52 -10.03 -6.14
N SER A 126 4.60 -10.53 -5.33
CA SER A 126 3.47 -9.73 -4.81
C SER A 126 3.94 -8.56 -3.95
N SER A 127 4.93 -8.77 -3.06
CA SER A 127 5.50 -7.68 -2.24
C SER A 127 6.09 -6.57 -3.12
N LEU A 128 6.86 -6.95 -4.14
CA LEU A 128 7.50 -6.01 -5.04
C LEU A 128 6.47 -5.25 -5.90
N LEU A 129 5.44 -5.95 -6.38
CA LEU A 129 4.33 -5.34 -7.12
C LEU A 129 3.57 -4.32 -6.24
N ILE A 130 3.23 -4.69 -5.00
CA ILE A 130 2.59 -3.79 -4.03
C ILE A 130 3.47 -2.55 -3.80
N PHE A 131 4.78 -2.73 -3.63
CA PHE A 131 5.73 -1.64 -3.47
C PHE A 131 5.70 -0.67 -4.67
N PHE A 132 5.76 -1.16 -5.91
CA PHE A 132 5.69 -0.27 -7.08
C PHE A 132 4.33 0.40 -7.24
N LEU A 133 3.24 -0.31 -6.98
CA LEU A 133 1.89 0.26 -6.99
C LEU A 133 1.76 1.41 -5.99
N ASN A 134 2.39 1.33 -4.82
CA ASN A 134 2.43 2.43 -3.86
C ASN A 134 3.08 3.70 -4.43
N LEU A 135 4.18 3.57 -5.16
CA LEU A 135 4.85 4.70 -5.80
C LEU A 135 3.96 5.32 -6.89
N VAL A 136 3.24 4.49 -7.65
CA VAL A 136 2.28 4.95 -8.67
C VAL A 136 1.08 5.66 -8.03
N ILE A 137 0.55 5.15 -6.91
CA ILE A 137 -0.55 5.79 -6.17
C ILE A 137 -0.10 7.14 -5.60
N LEU A 138 1.13 7.22 -5.08
CA LEU A 138 1.72 8.48 -4.62
C LEU A 138 1.85 9.47 -5.79
N TRP A 139 2.29 9.01 -6.96
CA TRP A 139 2.35 9.84 -8.16
C TRP A 139 0.98 10.39 -8.58
N TYR A 140 -0.07 9.58 -8.55
CA TYR A 140 -1.42 10.09 -8.76
C TYR A 140 -1.84 11.09 -7.67
N ALA A 141 -1.43 10.89 -6.42
CA ALA A 141 -1.72 11.83 -5.34
C ALA A 141 -1.06 13.20 -5.56
N THR A 142 0.16 13.25 -6.10
CA THR A 142 0.82 14.52 -6.43
C THR A 142 0.15 15.23 -7.60
N GLN A 143 -0.27 14.50 -8.63
CA GLN A 143 -1.05 15.06 -9.75
C GLN A 143 -2.37 15.69 -9.27
N LEU A 144 -3.12 14.99 -8.41
CA LEU A 144 -4.35 15.54 -7.84
C LEU A 144 -4.10 16.82 -7.04
N ARG A 145 -3.00 16.88 -6.28
CA ARG A 145 -2.64 18.08 -5.54
C ARG A 145 -2.27 19.26 -6.45
N THR A 146 -1.79 19.03 -7.66
CA THR A 146 -1.49 20.11 -8.61
C THR A 146 -2.73 20.62 -9.36
N MET A 147 -3.80 19.82 -9.40
CA MET A 147 -5.06 20.16 -10.07
C MET A 147 -6.07 20.87 -9.15
N LEU A 148 -5.93 20.69 -7.83
CA LEU A 148 -6.75 21.30 -6.77
C LEU A 148 -6.10 22.59 -6.26
#